data_AF-A0A453KNR1-F1
#
_entry.id   AF-A0A453KNR1-F1
#
_cell.length_a   1.000
_cell.length_b   1.000
_cell.length_c   1.000
_cell.angle_alpha   90.00
_cell.angle_beta   90.00
_cell.angle_gamma   90.00
#
_symmetry.space_group_name_H-M   'P 1'
#
loop_
_entity.id
_entity.type
_entity.pdbx_description
1 polymer ?
#
loop_
_entity_poly.entity_id
_entity_poly.type
_entity_poly.pdbx_seq_one_letter_code
_entity_poly.pdbx_strand_id
1 'polypeptide(L)'
;MWTWPPWHLCRSEGILICFPLCHFEIIPQLYKFLKTSNFQGAGLVHFQDFNAEVLRCLTIPNVKANLLKKSSQGTSTSRSIGFYAGDWSEIDKLLLCGDAVQDKITNLRTENEGYRGYDIILMAETVYALDSLPSLYRLVKKCLHYPSGVVYMAGKKHYFGVGGGTRQFLRLVREDGAMQSDLLAEVTDGSSNVREVWKFSFK
;
A
#
# COMPACT_ATOMS: atom_id res chain seq x y z
N MET A 1 -10.44 19.50 0.75
CA MET A 1 -9.27 19.20 -0.12
C MET A 1 -8.19 18.59 0.75
N TRP A 2 -7.73 17.38 0.45
CA TRP A 2 -6.75 16.68 1.27
C TRP A 2 -5.37 17.32 1.14
N THR A 3 -4.72 17.51 2.28
CA THR A 3 -3.33 17.93 2.39
C THR A 3 -2.64 16.95 3.33
N TRP A 4 -1.83 16.07 2.75
CA TRP A 4 -0.95 15.20 3.52
C TRP A 4 0.17 16.04 4.13
N PRO A 5 0.71 15.66 5.31
CA PRO A 5 1.86 16.35 5.88
C PRO A 5 3.05 16.31 4.90
N PRO A 6 3.91 17.35 4.87
CA PRO A 6 5.05 17.40 3.97
C PRO A 6 6.07 16.31 4.34
N TRP A 7 6.20 15.30 3.48
CA TRP A 7 7.17 14.22 3.62
C TRP A 7 8.53 14.65 3.05
N HIS A 8 9.36 15.26 3.89
CA HIS A 8 10.77 15.46 3.58
C HIS A 8 11.54 14.21 4.06
N LEU A 9 12.27 13.56 3.15
CA LEU A 9 13.19 12.42 3.38
C LEU A 9 12.56 11.05 3.69
N CYS A 10 12.10 10.33 2.66
CA CYS A 10 12.13 8.87 2.70
C CYS A 10 12.56 8.32 1.33
N ARG A 11 13.86 8.04 1.17
CA ARG A 11 14.33 7.13 0.11
C ARG A 11 13.85 5.73 0.54
N SER A 12 12.71 5.31 0.01
CA SER A 12 12.19 3.95 0.20
C SER A 12 12.67 3.09 -0.95
N GLU A 13 13.17 1.89 -0.71
CA GLU A 13 13.54 0.94 -1.76
C GLU A 13 12.32 0.15 -2.24
N GLY A 14 11.30 -0.02 -1.39
CA GLY A 14 10.07 -0.75 -1.68
C GLY A 14 8.78 -0.07 -1.23
N ILE A 15 7.77 0.01 -2.11
CA ILE A 15 6.43 0.51 -1.77
C ILE A 15 5.34 -0.46 -2.22
N LEU A 16 4.47 -0.87 -1.30
CA LEU A 16 3.26 -1.64 -1.60
C LEU A 16 2.03 -0.74 -1.54
N ILE A 17 1.16 -0.86 -2.54
CA ILE A 17 -0.02 -0.03 -2.70
C ILE A 17 -1.26 -0.92 -2.83
N CYS A 18 -2.16 -0.88 -1.84
CA CYS A 18 -3.38 -1.69 -1.79
C CYS A 18 -4.64 -0.81 -1.89
N PHE A 19 -5.47 -1.01 -2.92
CA PHE A 19 -6.78 -0.36 -3.05
C PHE A 19 -7.83 -1.35 -3.56
N PRO A 20 -9.10 -1.21 -3.16
CA PRO A 20 -10.25 -1.75 -3.88
C PRO A 20 -10.87 -0.61 -4.70
N LEU A 21 -10.61 -0.57 -6.01
CA LEU A 21 -11.18 0.50 -6.85
C LEU A 21 -12.63 0.20 -7.23
N CYS A 22 -13.57 0.53 -6.36
CA CYS A 22 -14.97 0.73 -6.74
C CYS A 22 -15.55 2.10 -6.34
N HIS A 23 -14.76 3.05 -5.82
CA HIS A 23 -15.25 4.41 -5.57
C HIS A 23 -14.36 5.52 -6.12
N PHE A 24 -14.94 6.27 -7.05
CA PHE A 24 -14.33 7.28 -7.93
C PHE A 24 -13.70 8.49 -7.21
N GLU A 25 -13.89 8.67 -5.90
CA GLU A 25 -13.51 9.91 -5.20
C GLU A 25 -12.08 9.93 -4.64
N ILE A 26 -11.38 8.80 -4.57
CA ILE A 26 -10.06 8.70 -3.93
C ILE A 26 -8.92 8.69 -4.96
N ILE A 27 -9.21 8.33 -6.21
CA ILE A 27 -8.25 8.35 -7.31
C ILE A 27 -7.56 9.72 -7.46
N PRO A 28 -8.25 10.88 -7.38
CA PRO A 28 -7.60 12.19 -7.50
C PRO A 28 -6.70 12.56 -6.29
N GLN A 29 -7.00 12.03 -5.12
CA GLN A 29 -6.28 12.34 -3.88
C GLN A 29 -5.06 11.46 -3.69
N LEU A 30 -5.22 10.18 -4.04
CA LEU A 30 -4.10 9.30 -4.29
C LEU A 30 -3.25 9.87 -5.42
N TYR A 31 -3.82 10.34 -6.53
CA TYR A 31 -3.08 11.01 -7.59
C TYR A 31 -2.30 12.23 -7.09
N LYS A 32 -2.89 13.04 -6.19
CA LYS A 32 -2.17 14.13 -5.52
C LYS A 32 -1.04 13.56 -4.65
N PHE A 33 -1.29 12.53 -3.85
CA PHE A 33 -0.28 11.80 -3.07
C PHE A 33 0.83 11.25 -3.98
N LEU A 34 0.55 10.47 -5.01
CA LEU A 34 1.51 9.93 -5.98
C LEU A 34 2.29 11.03 -6.74
N LYS A 35 1.74 12.24 -6.82
CA LYS A 35 2.33 13.42 -7.47
C LYS A 35 3.16 14.29 -6.50
N THR A 36 2.82 14.33 -5.20
CA THR A 36 3.57 15.07 -4.16
C THR A 36 4.61 14.20 -3.47
N SER A 37 4.29 12.93 -3.22
CA SER A 37 5.23 11.89 -2.84
C SER A 37 6.21 11.75 -3.98
N ASN A 38 7.41 12.28 -3.74
CA ASN A 38 8.49 12.25 -4.70
C ASN A 38 8.98 10.80 -4.79
N PHE A 39 8.26 9.93 -5.52
CA PHE A 39 8.68 8.56 -5.83
C PHE A 39 10.01 8.49 -6.58
N GLN A 40 10.62 9.63 -6.87
CA GLN A 40 11.93 9.82 -7.48
C GLN A 40 13.07 9.06 -6.77
N GLY A 41 12.83 8.45 -5.60
CA GLY A 41 13.80 7.61 -4.91
C GLY A 41 13.47 6.11 -4.84
N ALA A 42 12.26 5.67 -5.22
CA ALA A 42 11.88 4.27 -4.98
C ALA A 42 12.26 3.31 -6.12
N GLY A 43 13.09 2.32 -5.76
CA GLY A 43 13.61 1.29 -6.67
C GLY A 43 12.56 0.26 -7.09
N LEU A 44 11.63 -0.08 -6.18
CA LEU A 44 10.58 -1.07 -6.38
C LEU A 44 9.22 -0.54 -5.92
N VAL A 45 8.19 -0.67 -6.77
CA VAL A 45 6.80 -0.38 -6.38
C VAL A 45 5.84 -1.44 -6.86
N HIS A 46 5.10 -2.03 -5.93
CA HIS A 46 4.10 -3.04 -6.17
C HIS A 46 2.70 -2.48 -5.94
N PHE A 47 1.82 -2.72 -6.90
CA PHE A 47 0.38 -2.45 -6.79
C PHE A 47 -0.34 -3.77 -6.56
N GLN A 48 -1.17 -3.82 -5.53
CA GLN A 48 -1.96 -5.00 -5.20
C GLN A 48 -3.45 -4.64 -5.17
N ASP A 49 -4.25 -5.51 -5.79
CA ASP A 49 -5.71 -5.48 -5.71
C ASP A 49 -6.21 -6.91 -5.55
N PHE A 50 -7.42 -7.08 -5.02
CA PHE A 50 -8.06 -8.39 -5.03
C PHE A 50 -8.43 -8.82 -6.46
N ASN A 51 -8.90 -7.89 -7.30
CA ASN A 51 -9.40 -8.15 -8.63
C ASN A 51 -8.38 -7.79 -9.72
N ALA A 52 -7.99 -8.78 -10.53
CA ALA A 52 -7.07 -8.60 -11.65
C ALA A 52 -7.59 -7.64 -12.73
N GLU A 53 -8.90 -7.58 -12.96
CA GLU A 53 -9.50 -6.66 -13.94
C GLU A 53 -9.33 -5.21 -13.52
N VAL A 54 -9.43 -4.92 -12.22
CA VAL A 54 -9.18 -3.58 -11.68
C VAL A 54 -7.74 -3.15 -12.00
N LEU A 55 -6.77 -4.05 -11.79
CA LEU A 55 -5.38 -3.78 -12.14
C LEU A 55 -5.24 -3.51 -13.65
N ARG A 56 -5.84 -4.35 -14.50
CA ARG A 56 -5.70 -4.27 -15.96
C ARG A 56 -6.39 -3.05 -16.56
N CYS A 57 -7.58 -2.71 -16.09
CA CYS A 57 -8.46 -1.70 -16.69
C CYS A 57 -8.29 -0.31 -16.06
N LEU A 58 -7.85 -0.23 -14.80
CA LEU A 58 -7.72 1.04 -14.07
C LEU A 58 -6.28 1.30 -13.63
N THR A 59 -5.69 0.41 -12.85
CA THR A 59 -4.40 0.69 -12.19
C THR A 59 -3.26 0.81 -13.19
N ILE A 60 -3.09 -0.18 -14.08
CA ILE A 60 -2.01 -0.21 -15.08
C ILE A 60 -2.10 0.98 -16.04
N PRO A 61 -3.26 1.30 -16.67
CA PRO A 61 -3.38 2.48 -17.53
C PRO A 61 -3.06 3.78 -16.79
N ASN A 62 -3.52 3.93 -15.55
CA ASN A 62 -3.25 5.12 -14.73
C ASN A 62 -1.77 5.24 -14.38
N VAL A 63 -1.11 4.15 -14.01
CA VAL A 63 0.34 4.14 -13.73
C VAL A 63 1.12 4.53 -14.99
N LYS A 64 0.83 3.91 -16.13
CA LYS A 64 1.49 4.24 -17.42
C LYS A 64 1.32 5.71 -17.79
N ALA A 65 0.10 6.24 -17.70
CA ALA A 65 -0.19 7.64 -18.01
C ALA A 65 0.58 8.63 -17.12
N ASN A 66 0.91 8.24 -15.88
CA ASN A 66 1.66 9.08 -14.94
C ASN A 66 3.18 8.95 -15.08
N LEU A 67 3.69 7.79 -15.52
CA LEU A 67 5.11 7.60 -15.80
C LEU A 67 5.52 8.34 -17.08
N LEU A 68 4.72 8.24 -18.15
CA LEU A 68 5.00 8.88 -19.44
C LEU A 68 5.01 10.42 -19.37
N LYS A 69 4.25 11.02 -18.43
CA LYS A 69 4.25 12.48 -18.22
C LYS A 69 5.56 13.03 -17.62
N LYS A 70 6.41 12.17 -17.06
CA LYS A 70 7.63 12.58 -16.35
C LYS A 70 8.92 12.33 -17.13
N SER A 71 8.88 11.61 -18.27
CA SER A 71 10.07 11.25 -19.05
C SER A 71 10.64 12.40 -19.91
N SER A 72 10.08 13.61 -19.85
CA SER A 72 10.56 14.80 -20.55
C SER A 72 11.70 15.55 -19.83
N GLN A 73 12.10 15.13 -18.63
CA GLN A 73 13.32 15.59 -17.95
C GLN A 73 14.17 14.38 -17.56
N GLY A 74 15.32 14.24 -18.22
CA GLY A 74 16.14 13.04 -18.20
C GLY A 74 16.71 12.69 -16.82
N THR A 75 16.54 11.42 -16.44
CA THR A 75 17.48 10.51 -15.75
C THR A 75 16.68 9.25 -15.38
N SER A 76 16.79 8.20 -16.21
CA SER A 76 16.05 6.94 -16.01
C SER A 76 16.75 6.07 -14.97
N THR A 77 16.39 6.21 -13.70
CA THR A 77 16.62 5.12 -12.73
C THR A 77 15.65 3.98 -13.08
N SER A 78 16.15 2.76 -13.31
CA SER A 78 15.30 1.61 -13.63
C SER A 78 14.42 1.29 -12.43
N ARG A 79 13.18 1.73 -12.47
CA ARG A 79 12.19 1.46 -11.44
C ARG A 79 11.49 0.15 -11.76
N SER A 80 11.60 -0.84 -10.87
CA SER A 80 10.82 -2.07 -10.99
C SER A 80 9.39 -1.80 -10.51
N ILE A 81 8.40 -2.14 -11.34
CA ILE A 81 6.98 -1.96 -11.04
C ILE A 81 6.26 -3.28 -11.25
N GLY A 82 5.63 -3.77 -10.18
CA GLY A 82 4.88 -5.03 -10.18
C GLY A 82 3.38 -4.80 -9.93
N PHE A 83 2.55 -5.70 -10.46
CA PHE A 83 1.10 -5.68 -10.28
C PHE A 83 0.63 -7.08 -9.86
N TYR A 84 -0.04 -7.18 -8.71
CA TYR A 84 -0.38 -8.45 -8.08
C TYR A 84 -1.87 -8.50 -7.75
N ALA A 85 -2.56 -9.51 -8.30
CA ALA A 85 -3.96 -9.76 -8.00
C ALA A 85 -4.09 -10.96 -7.05
N GLY A 86 -4.94 -10.86 -6.02
CA GLY A 86 -5.28 -12.02 -5.20
C GLY A 86 -5.69 -11.70 -3.77
N ASP A 87 -6.05 -12.77 -3.05
CA ASP A 87 -6.45 -12.70 -1.65
C ASP A 87 -5.27 -12.41 -0.74
N TRP A 88 -5.49 -11.57 0.28
CA TRP A 88 -4.47 -11.19 1.25
C TRP A 88 -3.92 -12.35 2.07
N SER A 89 -4.61 -13.49 2.15
CA SER A 89 -4.14 -14.66 2.89
C SER A 89 -2.96 -15.37 2.23
N GLU A 90 -2.82 -15.28 0.89
CA GLU A 90 -1.81 -16.02 0.11
C GLU A 90 -0.89 -15.13 -0.73
N ILE A 91 -1.23 -13.85 -0.92
CA ILE A 91 -0.49 -12.94 -1.80
C ILE A 91 0.90 -12.58 -1.26
N ASP A 92 1.16 -12.80 0.03
CA ASP A 92 2.47 -12.55 0.66
C ASP A 92 3.59 -13.34 -0.05
N LYS A 93 3.31 -14.58 -0.49
CA LYS A 93 4.26 -15.41 -1.22
C LYS A 93 4.69 -14.77 -2.55
N LEU A 94 3.75 -14.13 -3.24
CA LEU A 94 4.01 -13.45 -4.52
C LEU A 94 4.68 -12.10 -4.33
N LEU A 95 4.32 -11.38 -3.26
CA LEU A 95 4.87 -10.07 -2.94
C LEU A 95 6.28 -10.12 -2.36
N LEU A 96 6.65 -11.24 -1.73
CA LEU A 96 7.96 -11.43 -1.06
C LEU A 96 8.91 -12.34 -1.85
N CYS A 97 8.42 -13.08 -2.86
CA CYS A 97 9.29 -13.66 -3.87
C CYS A 97 9.81 -12.53 -4.77
N GLY A 98 11.01 -12.03 -4.47
CA GLY A 98 11.74 -11.17 -5.40
C GLY A 98 11.92 -11.89 -6.75
N ASP A 99 11.61 -11.19 -7.84
CA ASP A 99 11.83 -11.52 -9.26
C ASP A 99 12.52 -12.88 -9.54
N ALA A 100 11.80 -13.99 -9.32
CA ALA A 100 12.18 -15.30 -9.85
C ALA A 100 11.85 -15.35 -11.35
N VAL A 101 12.40 -14.41 -12.12
CA VAL A 101 12.56 -14.53 -13.56
C VAL A 101 14.04 -14.34 -13.85
N GLN A 102 14.82 -15.41 -13.66
CA GLN A 102 15.98 -15.70 -14.50
C GLN A 102 16.37 -17.19 -14.41
N ASP A 103 16.29 -17.85 -15.55
CA ASP A 103 17.01 -19.07 -15.96
C ASP A 103 16.88 -20.37 -15.13
N LYS A 104 16.07 -21.29 -15.67
CA LYS A 104 16.04 -22.74 -15.38
C LYS A 104 17.35 -23.50 -15.71
N ILE A 105 18.53 -22.93 -15.52
CA ILE A 105 19.80 -23.59 -15.91
C ILE A 105 20.81 -23.75 -14.76
N THR A 106 20.72 -23.02 -13.65
CA THR A 106 21.67 -23.24 -12.55
C THR A 106 20.96 -23.65 -11.26
N ASN A 107 21.14 -24.92 -10.88
CA ASN A 107 20.78 -25.48 -9.58
C ASN A 107 21.69 -24.89 -8.48
N LEU A 108 21.61 -23.58 -8.24
CA LEU A 108 22.23 -22.93 -7.10
C LEU A 108 21.12 -22.51 -6.15
N ARG A 109 20.91 -23.34 -5.13
CA ARG A 109 20.09 -22.99 -3.96
C ARG A 109 20.86 -21.95 -3.16
N THR A 110 20.63 -20.68 -3.45
CA THR A 110 21.01 -19.61 -2.53
C THR A 110 19.92 -19.53 -1.48
N GLU A 111 20.20 -20.05 -0.29
CA GLU A 111 19.34 -19.86 0.88
C GLU A 111 19.24 -18.35 1.20
N ASN A 112 18.02 -17.82 1.10
CA ASN A 112 17.51 -16.66 1.85
C ASN A 112 18.33 -15.36 1.85
N GLU A 113 18.44 -14.67 0.71
CA GLU A 113 18.38 -13.20 0.70
C GLU A 113 16.92 -12.81 0.44
N GLY A 114 16.03 -13.19 1.36
CA GLY A 114 14.61 -12.90 1.26
C GLY A 114 14.37 -11.40 1.28
N TYR A 115 13.52 -10.92 0.37
CA TYR A 115 13.10 -9.52 0.31
C TYR A 115 12.68 -9.06 1.72
N ARG A 116 13.34 -8.03 2.25
CA ARG A 116 13.19 -7.60 3.66
C ARG A 116 11.85 -6.91 3.97
N GLY A 117 10.86 -7.00 3.08
CA GLY A 117 9.61 -6.27 3.16
C GLY A 117 9.70 -4.87 2.55
N TYR A 118 8.59 -4.15 2.55
CA TYR A 118 8.44 -2.80 2.02
C TYR A 118 8.72 -1.77 3.12
N ASP A 119 9.49 -0.74 2.79
CA ASP A 119 9.70 0.41 3.68
C ASP A 119 8.40 1.18 3.90
N ILE A 120 7.54 1.22 2.87
CA ILE A 120 6.27 1.93 2.93
C ILE A 120 5.14 1.03 2.40
N ILE A 121 4.08 0.90 3.19
CA ILE A 121 2.81 0.32 2.73
C ILE A 121 1.76 1.42 2.72
N LEU A 122 1.07 1.56 1.61
CA LEU A 122 -0.01 2.53 1.41
C LEU A 122 -1.32 1.80 1.22
N MET A 123 -2.28 2.12 2.08
CA MET A 123 -3.62 1.54 2.05
C MET A 123 -4.65 2.66 2.01
N ALA A 124 -5.65 2.56 1.14
CA ALA A 124 -6.85 3.39 1.26
C ALA A 124 -8.11 2.57 1.00
N GLU A 125 -9.13 2.81 1.83
CA GLU A 125 -10.41 2.09 1.77
C GLU A 125 -10.26 0.56 1.78
N THR A 126 -9.26 0.01 2.48
CA THR A 126 -9.05 -1.44 2.55
C THR A 126 -9.74 -2.08 3.77
N VAL A 127 -10.17 -1.28 4.75
CA VAL A 127 -10.68 -1.76 6.05
C VAL A 127 -12.21 -1.79 6.15
N TYR A 128 -12.92 -1.93 5.02
CA TYR A 128 -14.39 -1.86 4.99
C TYR A 128 -15.07 -3.17 5.41
N ALA A 129 -14.49 -4.33 5.10
CA ALA A 129 -15.05 -5.64 5.42
C ALA A 129 -14.43 -6.19 6.71
N LEU A 130 -15.25 -6.54 7.70
CA LEU A 130 -14.77 -7.04 9.00
C LEU A 130 -14.02 -8.36 8.86
N ASP A 131 -14.55 -9.28 8.04
CA ASP A 131 -14.02 -10.64 7.89
C ASP A 131 -12.63 -10.65 7.24
N SER A 132 -12.27 -9.62 6.49
CA SER A 132 -10.96 -9.52 5.83
C SER A 132 -9.88 -8.82 6.67
N LEU A 133 -10.25 -8.12 7.76
CA LEU A 133 -9.30 -7.39 8.60
C LEU A 133 -8.17 -8.29 9.17
N PRO A 134 -8.44 -9.52 9.65
CA PRO A 134 -7.38 -10.39 10.15
C PRO A 134 -6.36 -10.77 9.07
N SER A 135 -6.83 -11.10 7.86
CA SER A 135 -5.96 -11.41 6.72
C SER A 135 -5.15 -10.19 6.28
N LEU A 136 -5.77 -9.02 6.21
CA LEU A 136 -5.08 -7.76 5.89
C LEU A 136 -3.98 -7.44 6.89
N TYR A 137 -4.29 -7.51 8.19
CA TYR A 137 -3.32 -7.17 9.23
C TYR A 137 -2.14 -8.15 9.24
N ARG A 138 -2.41 -9.44 9.03
CA ARG A 138 -1.36 -10.45 8.88
C ARG A 138 -0.47 -10.17 7.67
N LEU A 139 -1.05 -9.80 6.53
CA LEU A 139 -0.30 -9.41 5.33
C LEU A 139 0.60 -8.20 5.61
N VAL A 140 0.04 -7.14 6.23
CA VAL A 140 0.81 -5.95 6.61
C VAL A 140 2.02 -6.33 7.46
N LYS A 141 1.85 -7.17 8.49
CA LYS A 141 2.97 -7.60 9.34
C LYS A 141 4.03 -8.41 8.58
N LYS A 142 3.64 -9.26 7.64
CA LYS A 142 4.58 -10.04 6.83
C LYS A 142 5.34 -9.19 5.82
N CYS A 143 4.65 -8.23 5.22
CA CYS A 143 5.18 -7.44 4.13
C CYS A 143 5.89 -6.18 4.60
N LEU A 144 5.66 -5.67 5.80
CA LEU A 144 6.30 -4.46 6.28
C LEU A 144 7.75 -4.72 6.70
N HIS A 145 8.65 -3.85 6.25
CA HIS A 145 10.05 -3.93 6.64
C HIS A 145 10.21 -3.72 8.16
N TYR A 146 10.88 -4.65 8.84
CA TYR A 146 11.20 -4.51 10.27
C TYR A 146 12.63 -3.97 10.45
N PRO A 147 12.86 -3.01 11.36
CA PRO A 147 11.89 -2.32 12.23
C PRO A 147 11.37 -0.99 11.66
N SER A 148 11.96 -0.48 10.58
CA SER A 148 11.79 0.89 10.12
C SER A 148 10.61 1.12 9.17
N GLY A 149 9.94 0.06 8.73
CA GLY A 149 8.82 0.16 7.81
C GLY A 149 7.63 0.90 8.41
N VAL A 150 6.95 1.67 7.56
CA VAL A 150 5.78 2.46 7.95
C VAL A 150 4.58 2.16 7.06
N VAL A 151 3.40 2.05 7.67
CA VAL A 151 2.13 1.93 6.97
C VAL A 151 1.38 3.24 7.07
N TYR A 152 0.87 3.75 5.96
CA TYR A 152 -0.12 4.81 5.93
C TYR A 152 -1.46 4.25 5.46
N MET A 153 -2.49 4.41 6.29
CA MET A 153 -3.83 3.93 6.02
C MET A 153 -4.81 5.09 6.03
N ALA A 154 -5.53 5.29 4.92
CA ALA A 154 -6.69 6.17 4.88
C ALA A 154 -7.98 5.35 4.85
N GLY A 155 -8.98 5.71 5.64
CA GLY A 155 -10.27 5.01 5.62
C GLY A 155 -11.36 5.76 6.36
N LYS A 156 -12.60 5.28 6.22
CA LYS A 156 -13.72 5.79 7.02
C LYS A 156 -13.67 5.24 8.43
N LYS A 157 -14.07 6.07 9.40
CA LYS A 157 -14.23 5.69 10.80
C LYS A 157 -15.17 4.50 10.97
N HIS A 158 -16.19 4.44 10.10
CA HIS A 158 -17.12 3.32 10.00
C HIS A 158 -17.63 3.15 8.56
N TYR A 159 -17.91 1.92 8.15
CA TYR A 159 -18.62 1.61 6.90
C TYR A 159 -19.96 0.96 7.23
N PHE A 160 -21.05 1.69 6.98
CA PHE A 160 -22.41 1.17 7.19
C PHE A 160 -22.69 -0.03 6.28
N GLY A 161 -23.45 -1.00 6.77
CA GLY A 161 -23.80 -2.24 6.06
C GLY A 161 -22.77 -3.35 6.25
N VAL A 162 -21.49 -3.10 5.95
CA VAL A 162 -20.40 -4.09 6.06
C VAL A 162 -19.73 -4.12 7.44
N GLY A 163 -19.94 -3.08 8.25
CA GLY A 163 -19.55 -3.05 9.67
C GLY A 163 -18.09 -2.71 9.95
N GLY A 164 -17.23 -2.67 8.94
CA GLY A 164 -15.81 -2.33 9.10
C GLY A 164 -15.55 -0.85 9.37
N GLY A 165 -14.28 -0.47 9.31
CA GLY A 165 -13.80 0.87 9.61
C GLY A 165 -12.43 0.88 10.27
N THR A 166 -11.86 2.08 10.38
CA THR A 166 -10.59 2.29 11.08
C THR A 166 -10.65 1.83 12.54
N ARG A 167 -11.79 2.01 13.22
CA ARG A 167 -11.98 1.62 14.63
C ARG A 167 -11.73 0.14 14.86
N GLN A 168 -12.26 -0.72 13.99
CA GLN A 168 -12.13 -2.17 14.12
C GLN A 168 -10.73 -2.63 13.77
N PHE A 169 -10.10 -2.02 12.76
CA PHE A 169 -8.70 -2.29 12.45
C PHE A 169 -7.76 -1.87 13.60
N LEU A 170 -7.97 -0.70 14.20
CA LEU A 170 -7.18 -0.25 15.36
C LEU A 170 -7.33 -1.17 16.56
N ARG A 171 -8.54 -1.70 16.80
CA ARG A 171 -8.78 -2.67 17.87
C ARG A 171 -7.91 -3.91 17.68
N LEU A 172 -7.90 -4.46 16.47
CA LEU A 172 -7.07 -5.61 16.11
C LEU A 172 -5.58 -5.34 16.34
N VAL A 173 -5.08 -4.17 15.92
CA VAL A 173 -3.69 -3.76 16.12
C VAL A 173 -3.32 -3.66 17.61
N ARG A 174 -4.22 -3.09 18.43
CA ARG A 174 -3.99 -2.94 19.88
C ARG A 174 -4.02 -4.28 20.62
N GLU A 175 -4.94 -5.16 20.26
CA GLU A 175 -5.09 -6.49 20.87
C GLU A 175 -3.90 -7.39 20.55
N ASP A 176 -3.36 -7.35 19.32
CA ASP A 176 -2.15 -8.09 18.95
C ASP A 176 -0.88 -7.52 19.58
N GLY A 177 -0.80 -6.18 19.69
CA GLY A 177 0.25 -5.49 20.45
C GLY A 177 1.60 -5.34 19.74
N ALA A 178 1.81 -5.93 18.54
CA ALA A 178 3.07 -5.86 17.81
C ALA A 178 3.38 -4.50 17.17
N MET A 179 2.36 -3.70 16.87
CA MET A 179 2.50 -2.40 16.21
C MET A 179 1.93 -1.27 17.06
N GLN A 180 2.46 -0.07 16.83
CA GLN A 180 1.89 1.18 17.33
C GLN A 180 1.10 1.91 16.24
N SER A 181 0.20 2.81 16.64
CA SER A 181 -0.70 3.53 15.74
C SER A 181 -0.79 5.01 16.12
N ASP A 182 -0.56 5.90 15.16
CA ASP A 182 -0.67 7.35 15.33
C ASP A 182 -1.74 7.91 14.38
N LEU A 183 -2.69 8.71 14.89
CA LEU A 183 -3.65 9.44 14.06
C LEU A 183 -2.96 10.66 13.46
N LEU A 184 -2.86 10.72 12.14
CA LEU A 184 -2.24 11.84 11.43
C LEU A 184 -3.24 12.93 11.03
N ALA A 185 -4.47 12.54 10.68
CA ALA A 185 -5.51 13.47 10.30
C ALA A 185 -6.91 12.88 10.51
N GLU A 186 -7.85 13.72 10.94
CA GLU A 186 -9.28 13.44 10.94
C GLU A 186 -9.97 14.49 10.05
N VAL A 187 -10.86 14.04 9.17
CA VAL A 187 -11.57 14.89 8.21
C VAL A 187 -13.07 14.68 8.38
N THR A 188 -13.74 15.75 8.79
CA THR A 188 -15.20 15.85 8.88
C THR A 188 -15.69 16.85 7.85
N ASP A 189 -16.47 16.42 6.86
CA ASP A 189 -17.08 17.31 5.86
C ASP A 189 -18.52 17.73 6.22
N GLY A 190 -18.97 17.38 7.44
CA GLY A 190 -20.27 17.77 7.99
C GLY A 190 -21.49 17.12 7.32
N SER A 191 -21.29 16.30 6.28
CA SER A 191 -22.36 15.67 5.50
C SER A 191 -22.11 14.20 5.18
N SER A 192 -20.87 13.73 5.29
CA SER A 192 -20.46 12.34 5.10
C SER A 192 -19.77 11.77 6.34
N ASN A 193 -19.41 10.49 6.27
CA ASN A 193 -18.79 9.79 7.38
C ASN A 193 -17.36 10.30 7.62
N VAL A 194 -16.97 10.38 8.90
CA VAL A 194 -15.64 10.86 9.29
C VAL A 194 -14.56 9.98 8.66
N ARG A 195 -13.57 10.60 8.03
CA ARG A 195 -12.42 9.90 7.44
C ARG A 195 -11.17 10.19 8.24
N GLU A 196 -10.31 9.18 8.36
CA GLU A 196 -9.10 9.25 9.17
C GLU A 196 -7.90 8.78 8.37
N VAL A 197 -6.75 9.35 8.69
CA VAL A 197 -5.43 8.92 8.20
C VAL A 197 -4.62 8.46 9.40
N TRP A 198 -4.16 7.22 9.33
CA TRP A 198 -3.37 6.58 10.38
C TRP A 198 -1.99 6.20 9.88
N LYS A 199 -1.01 6.32 10.77
CA LYS A 199 0.33 5.79 10.62
C LYS A 199 0.47 4.57 11.53
N PHE A 200 1.07 3.50 11.03
CA PHE A 200 1.46 2.34 11.84
C PHE A 200 2.94 2.01 11.63
N SER A 201 3.59 1.52 12.68
CA SER A 201 4.95 0.99 12.65
C SER A 201 5.08 -0.12 13.69
N PHE A 202 6.09 -0.96 13.55
CA PHE A 202 6.45 -1.88 14.64
C PHE A 202 6.86 -1.09 15.90
N LYS A 203 6.63 -1.69 17.07
CA LYS A 203 7.13 -1.19 18.36
C LYS A 203 8.59 -1.55 18.56
#